data_AF-A0A7W7ZZK2-F1
#
_entry.id   AF-A0A7W7ZZK2-F1
#
_cell.length_a   1.000
_cell.length_b   1.000
_cell.length_c   1.000
_cell.angle_alpha   90.00
_cell.angle_beta   90.00
_cell.angle_gamma   90.00
#
_symmetry.space_group_name_H-M   'P 1'
#
loop_
_entity.id
_entity.type
_entity.pdbx_description
1 polymer ?
#
loop_
_entity_poly.entity_id
_entity_poly.type
_entity_poly.pdbx_seq_one_letter_code
_entity_poly.pdbx_strand_id
1 'polypeptide(L)'
;MIRANRVTLLAGALAVALAGIVRFVLPYEQEITSLWSFLVKLTPQLAAIVAIAWLDVEWARRLKMHLVAIPAVFLAFLLYFVPKTFMAAMDIEDKSGTFEDLYLHVVVFVPFLIVALLLAYRLGGGSREGVLRTGLAMSILHVSGLEDLVAVSMNRRLDAIPEVWGWADHITVRIGHPATKYEAYAFIAAHVVVALLVLFVPRRWLRRRSARPQE
;
A
#
# COMPACT_ATOMS: atom_id res chain seq x y z
N MET A 1 15.17 26.52 0.02
CA MET A 1 14.40 25.58 0.89
C MET A 1 13.22 24.95 0.17
N ILE A 2 12.29 25.70 -0.43
CA ILE A 2 11.21 25.12 -1.27
C ILE A 2 11.77 24.31 -2.45
N ARG A 3 12.82 24.80 -3.12
CA ARG A 3 13.51 24.08 -4.20
C ARG A 3 14.03 22.70 -3.79
N ALA A 4 14.48 22.54 -2.54
CA ALA A 4 14.98 21.26 -2.02
C ALA A 4 13.86 20.23 -1.82
N ASN A 5 12.63 20.70 -1.58
CA ASN A 5 11.44 19.87 -1.40
C ASN A 5 10.55 19.82 -2.66
N ARG A 6 11.04 20.25 -3.84
CA ARG A 6 10.22 20.28 -5.05
C ARG A 6 9.64 18.90 -5.38
N VAL A 7 10.44 17.84 -5.27
CA VAL A 7 9.99 16.47 -5.54
C VAL A 7 8.95 16.03 -4.51
N THR A 8 9.20 16.27 -3.23
CA THR A 8 8.25 16.02 -2.12
C THR A 8 6.91 16.68 -2.39
N LEU A 9 6.92 17.96 -2.75
CA LEU A 9 5.70 18.75 -2.95
C LEU A 9 4.95 18.32 -4.21
N LEU A 10 5.66 18.11 -5.32
CA LEU A 10 5.03 17.65 -6.57
C LEU A 10 4.48 16.24 -6.44
N ALA A 11 5.26 15.30 -5.91
CA ALA A 11 4.82 13.92 -5.71
C ALA A 11 3.72 13.83 -4.64
N GLY A 12 3.77 14.67 -3.60
CA GLY A 12 2.72 14.76 -2.58
C GLY A 12 1.41 15.32 -3.14
N ALA A 13 1.47 16.41 -3.90
CA ALA A 13 0.30 16.95 -4.60
C ALA A 13 -0.28 15.95 -5.59
N LEU A 14 0.58 15.25 -6.34
CA LEU A 14 0.17 14.18 -7.24
C LEU A 14 -0.48 13.02 -6.48
N ALA A 15 0.06 12.60 -5.34
CA ALA A 15 -0.52 11.54 -4.52
C ALA A 15 -1.93 11.90 -4.04
N VAL A 16 -2.13 13.13 -3.55
CA VAL A 16 -3.44 13.63 -3.13
C VAL A 16 -4.41 13.69 -4.32
N ALA A 17 -3.98 14.22 -5.46
CA ALA A 17 -4.79 14.29 -6.66
C ALA A 17 -5.21 12.90 -7.15
N LEU A 18 -4.26 11.96 -7.24
CA LEU A 18 -4.53 10.57 -7.64
C LEU A 18 -5.44 9.87 -6.64
N ALA A 19 -5.24 10.06 -5.34
CA ALA A 19 -6.13 9.50 -4.31
C ALA A 19 -7.55 10.06 -4.45
N GLY A 20 -7.69 11.37 -4.71
CA GLY A 20 -8.97 12.00 -4.99
C GLY A 20 -9.64 11.44 -6.26
N ILE A 21 -8.90 11.26 -7.34
CA ILE A 21 -9.41 10.65 -8.58
C ILE A 21 -9.87 9.21 -8.32
N VAL A 22 -9.04 8.40 -7.66
CA VAL A 22 -9.39 7.01 -7.32
C VAL A 22 -10.63 6.95 -6.43
N ARG A 23 -10.79 7.90 -5.50
CA ARG A 23 -11.91 7.90 -4.55
C ARG A 23 -13.21 8.43 -5.13
N PHE A 24 -13.16 9.48 -5.96
CA PHE A 24 -14.33 10.26 -6.36
C PHE A 24 -14.66 10.18 -7.85
N VAL A 25 -13.72 9.74 -8.70
CA VAL A 25 -13.89 9.72 -10.17
C VAL A 25 -13.94 8.30 -10.70
N LEU A 26 -13.02 7.43 -10.28
CA LEU A 26 -13.07 6.05 -10.70
C LEU A 26 -14.31 5.39 -10.07
N PRO A 27 -15.03 4.57 -10.85
CA PRO A 27 -16.14 3.83 -10.29
C PRO A 27 -15.58 2.99 -9.14
N TYR A 28 -16.33 2.98 -8.04
CA TYR A 28 -16.08 2.11 -6.91
C TYR A 28 -16.49 0.68 -7.32
N GLU A 29 -15.91 0.20 -8.43
CA GLU A 29 -16.05 -1.17 -8.89
C GLU A 29 -15.41 -2.06 -7.84
N GLN A 30 -16.27 -2.92 -7.28
CA GLN A 30 -15.98 -3.91 -6.26
C GLN A 30 -14.99 -4.94 -6.81
N GLU A 31 -15.15 -5.31 -8.08
CA GLU A 31 -14.25 -6.23 -8.77
C GLU A 31 -13.07 -5.51 -9.42
N ILE A 32 -11.88 -6.04 -9.22
CA ILE A 32 -10.72 -5.61 -10.01
C ILE A 32 -10.82 -6.33 -11.34
N THR A 33 -11.35 -5.66 -12.35
CA THR A 33 -11.63 -6.27 -13.67
C THR A 33 -10.41 -6.39 -14.58
N SER A 34 -9.33 -5.65 -14.29
CA SER A 34 -8.11 -5.68 -15.11
C SER A 34 -6.85 -5.37 -14.32
N LEU A 35 -5.71 -5.86 -14.81
CA LEU A 35 -4.40 -5.50 -14.27
C LEU A 35 -4.14 -3.98 -14.36
N TRP A 36 -4.69 -3.31 -15.38
CA TRP A 36 -4.53 -1.87 -15.53
C TRP A 36 -5.24 -1.09 -14.43
N SER A 37 -6.52 -1.40 -14.15
CA SER A 37 -7.27 -0.71 -13.09
C SER A 37 -6.61 -0.92 -11.73
N PHE A 38 -6.08 -2.13 -11.48
CA PHE A 38 -5.25 -2.43 -10.33
C PHE A 38 -4.02 -1.52 -10.21
N LEU A 39 -3.20 -1.43 -11.28
CA LEU A 39 -1.98 -0.63 -11.28
C LEU A 39 -2.27 0.86 -11.08
N VAL A 40 -3.34 1.39 -11.70
CA VAL A 40 -3.77 2.77 -11.50
C VAL A 40 -4.13 3.04 -10.04
N LYS A 41 -4.88 2.14 -9.39
CA LYS A 41 -5.26 2.25 -7.97
C LYS A 41 -4.05 2.22 -7.03
N LEU A 42 -2.90 1.66 -7.44
CA LEU A 42 -1.64 1.72 -6.67
C LEU A 42 -0.86 3.03 -6.81
N THR A 43 -1.10 3.82 -7.87
CA THR A 43 -0.32 5.03 -8.14
C THR A 43 -0.34 6.09 -7.03
N PRO A 44 -1.44 6.34 -6.28
CA PRO A 44 -1.43 7.29 -5.18
C PRO A 44 -0.42 6.92 -4.10
N GLN A 45 -0.37 5.62 -3.73
CA GLN A 45 0.56 5.10 -2.74
C GLN A 45 2.01 5.21 -3.22
N LEU A 46 2.30 4.85 -4.48
CA LEU A 46 3.65 4.97 -5.03
C LEU A 46 4.13 6.43 -5.08
N ALA A 47 3.25 7.36 -5.47
CA ALA A 47 3.55 8.79 -5.44
C ALA A 47 3.82 9.29 -4.01
N ALA A 48 3.04 8.83 -3.02
CA ALA A 48 3.26 9.16 -1.61
C ALA A 48 4.61 8.62 -1.09
N ILE A 49 5.00 7.39 -1.45
CA ILE A 49 6.30 6.82 -1.11
C ILE A 49 7.44 7.68 -1.68
N VAL A 50 7.34 8.12 -2.94
CA VAL A 50 8.32 9.01 -3.56
C VAL A 50 8.37 10.36 -2.85
N ALA A 51 7.21 10.94 -2.51
CA ALA A 51 7.12 12.19 -1.79
C ALA A 51 7.86 12.11 -0.45
N ILE A 52 7.59 11.08 0.35
CA ILE A 52 8.24 10.85 1.63
C ILE A 52 9.74 10.62 1.46
N ALA A 53 10.15 9.79 0.49
CA ALA A 53 11.56 9.48 0.27
C ALA A 53 12.41 10.73 -0.06
N TRP A 54 11.82 11.71 -0.75
CA TRP A 54 12.48 12.97 -1.08
C TRP A 54 12.33 14.08 -0.05
N LEU A 55 11.55 13.89 1.01
CA LEU A 55 11.40 14.86 2.10
C LEU A 55 12.76 15.27 2.66
N ASP A 56 13.05 16.56 2.64
CA ASP A 56 14.20 17.13 3.33
C ASP A 56 13.93 17.12 4.84
N VAL A 57 14.66 16.27 5.56
CA VAL A 57 14.44 16.01 6.99
C VAL A 57 14.80 17.24 7.83
N GLU A 58 15.79 18.03 7.42
CA GLU A 58 16.18 19.24 8.15
C GLU A 58 15.12 20.33 8.00
N TRP A 59 14.57 20.48 6.81
CA TRP A 59 13.41 21.34 6.57
C TRP A 59 12.20 20.89 7.40
N ALA A 60 11.89 19.59 7.41
CA ALA A 60 10.80 19.04 8.19
C ALA A 60 11.00 19.23 9.71
N ARG A 61 12.24 19.12 10.20
CA ARG A 61 12.60 19.35 11.61
C ARG A 61 12.41 20.81 12.01
N ARG A 62 12.83 21.76 11.15
CA ARG A 62 12.64 23.21 11.39
C ARG A 62 11.16 23.57 11.53
N LEU A 63 10.31 22.95 10.72
CA LEU A 63 8.86 23.11 10.80
C LEU A 63 8.20 22.26 11.89
N LYS A 64 8.99 21.51 12.68
CA LYS A 64 8.51 20.58 13.70
C LYS A 64 7.45 19.61 13.18
N MET A 65 7.58 19.17 11.92
CA MET A 65 6.58 18.31 11.26
C MET A 65 6.31 17.01 12.04
N HIS A 66 7.30 16.47 12.76
CA HIS A 66 7.09 15.28 13.59
C HIS A 66 6.05 15.49 14.70
N LEU A 67 5.90 16.72 15.23
CA LEU A 67 4.91 17.06 16.24
C LEU A 67 3.50 17.30 15.67
N VAL A 68 3.39 17.48 14.34
CA VAL A 68 2.11 17.82 13.70
C VAL A 68 1.65 16.70 12.79
N ALA A 69 2.50 16.24 11.88
CA ALA A 69 2.15 15.25 10.87
C ALA A 69 1.80 13.89 11.47
N ILE A 70 2.52 13.42 12.49
CA ILE A 70 2.23 12.12 13.12
C ILE A 70 0.91 12.16 13.88
N PRO A 71 0.65 13.15 14.77
CA PRO A 71 -0.68 13.30 15.36
C PRO A 71 -1.78 13.53 14.32
N ALA A 72 -1.55 14.28 13.26
CA ALA A 72 -2.56 14.51 12.21
C ALA A 72 -2.93 13.20 11.47
N VAL A 73 -1.94 12.35 11.15
CA VAL A 73 -2.17 11.02 10.59
C VAL A 73 -2.94 10.14 11.58
N PHE A 74 -2.57 10.17 12.86
CA PHE A 74 -3.32 9.44 13.88
C PHE A 74 -4.76 9.96 14.03
N LEU A 75 -4.98 11.27 13.99
CA LEU A 75 -6.32 11.85 14.02
C LEU A 75 -7.14 11.45 12.79
N ALA A 76 -6.55 11.40 11.60
CA ALA A 76 -7.24 10.89 10.41
C ALA A 76 -7.65 9.41 10.61
N PHE A 77 -6.78 8.58 11.20
CA PHE A 77 -7.17 7.23 11.60
C PHE A 77 -8.32 7.20 12.61
N LEU A 78 -8.17 7.92 13.72
CA LEU A 78 -9.10 7.89 14.83
C LEU A 78 -10.47 8.50 14.48
N LEU A 79 -10.50 9.58 13.69
CA LEU A 79 -11.74 10.33 13.41
C LEU A 79 -12.45 9.86 12.14
N TYR A 80 -11.76 9.17 11.23
CA TYR A 80 -12.37 8.66 10.00
C TYR A 80 -12.39 7.13 9.96
N PHE A 81 -11.22 6.49 9.99
CA PHE A 81 -11.14 5.05 9.79
C PHE A 81 -11.86 4.27 10.89
N VAL A 82 -11.66 4.64 12.16
CA VAL A 82 -12.30 3.95 13.29
C VAL A 82 -13.83 4.06 13.24
N PRO A 83 -14.46 5.26 13.20
CA PRO A 83 -15.91 5.37 13.10
C PRO A 83 -16.47 4.70 11.87
N LYS A 84 -15.81 4.83 10.70
CA LYS A 84 -16.31 4.24 9.46
C LYS A 84 -16.31 2.70 9.51
N THR A 85 -15.33 2.08 10.18
CA THR A 85 -15.33 0.63 10.43
C THR A 85 -16.51 0.21 11.31
N PHE A 86 -16.76 0.93 12.41
CA PHE A 86 -17.90 0.63 13.29
C PHE A 86 -19.24 0.81 12.58
N MET A 87 -19.41 1.90 11.82
CA MET A 87 -20.62 2.13 11.04
C MET A 87 -20.84 1.03 10.01
N ALA A 88 -19.80 0.63 9.26
CA ALA A 88 -19.93 -0.48 8.30
C ALA A 88 -20.30 -1.80 8.99
N ALA A 89 -19.76 -2.07 10.19
CA ALA A 89 -20.13 -3.26 10.96
C ALA A 89 -21.60 -3.22 11.43
N MET A 90 -22.07 -2.07 11.91
CA MET A 90 -23.48 -1.87 12.30
C MET A 90 -24.42 -2.00 11.10
N ASP A 91 -24.06 -1.41 9.95
CA ASP A 91 -24.86 -1.52 8.73
C ASP A 91 -25.01 -2.99 8.27
N ILE A 92 -23.96 -3.81 8.42
CA ILE A 92 -24.02 -5.25 8.15
C ILE A 92 -24.98 -5.96 9.10
N GLU A 93 -24.93 -5.64 10.40
CA GLU A 93 -25.81 -6.22 11.42
C GLU A 93 -27.29 -5.88 11.15
N ASP A 94 -27.55 -4.62 10.77
CA ASP A 94 -28.88 -4.10 10.43
C ASP A 94 -29.35 -4.49 9.02
N LYS A 95 -28.53 -5.24 8.26
CA LYS A 95 -28.77 -5.65 6.86
C LYS A 95 -28.95 -4.47 5.89
N SER A 96 -28.49 -3.28 6.26
CA SER A 96 -28.43 -2.08 5.41
C SER A 96 -27.13 -1.98 4.61
N GLY A 97 -26.10 -2.76 4.99
CA GLY A 97 -24.81 -2.82 4.32
C GLY A 97 -24.32 -4.25 4.08
N THR A 98 -23.18 -4.37 3.41
CA THR A 98 -22.56 -5.66 3.05
C THR A 98 -21.16 -5.79 3.62
N PHE A 99 -20.68 -7.04 3.77
CA PHE A 99 -19.27 -7.28 4.15
C PHE A 99 -18.30 -6.63 3.17
N GLU A 100 -18.69 -6.51 1.90
CA GLU A 100 -17.92 -5.86 0.85
C GLU A 100 -17.63 -4.39 1.16
N ASP A 101 -18.59 -3.67 1.75
CA ASP A 101 -18.42 -2.28 2.14
C ASP A 101 -17.36 -2.11 3.23
N LEU A 102 -17.33 -3.05 4.18
CA LEU A 102 -16.31 -3.10 5.23
C LEU A 102 -14.94 -3.50 4.63
N TYR A 103 -14.91 -4.50 3.76
CA TYR A 103 -13.70 -4.97 3.10
C TYR A 103 -13.03 -3.85 2.29
N LEU A 104 -13.79 -3.14 1.45
CA LEU A 104 -13.24 -2.05 0.64
C LEU A 104 -12.77 -0.86 1.48
N HIS A 105 -13.36 -0.63 2.65
CA HIS A 105 -12.84 0.35 3.62
C HIS A 105 -11.48 -0.09 4.20
N VAL A 106 -11.34 -1.37 4.56
CA VAL A 106 -10.07 -1.94 5.05
C VAL A 106 -8.99 -1.94 3.97
N VAL A 107 -9.34 -2.16 2.70
CA VAL A 107 -8.40 -2.11 1.57
C VAL A 107 -7.77 -0.71 1.43
N VAL A 108 -8.48 0.38 1.75
CA VAL A 108 -7.93 1.75 1.75
C VAL A 108 -7.08 2.02 3.00
N PHE A 109 -7.36 1.33 4.11
CA PHE A 109 -6.65 1.49 5.37
C PHE A 109 -5.19 1.03 5.28
N VAL A 110 -4.90 -0.07 4.58
CA VAL A 110 -3.53 -0.62 4.51
C VAL A 110 -2.55 0.32 3.78
N PRO A 111 -2.84 0.87 2.59
CA PRO A 111 -2.04 1.91 1.94
C PRO A 111 -1.77 3.13 2.83
N PHE A 112 -2.79 3.58 3.56
CA PHE A 112 -2.67 4.69 4.51
C PHE A 112 -1.67 4.35 5.63
N LEU A 113 -1.77 3.15 6.21
CA LEU A 113 -0.84 2.68 7.24
C LEU A 113 0.60 2.59 6.72
N ILE A 114 0.80 2.08 5.50
CA ILE A 114 2.13 2.03 4.86
C ILE A 114 2.73 3.44 4.75
N VAL A 115 1.96 4.40 4.24
CA VAL A 115 2.39 5.80 4.11
C VAL A 115 2.70 6.43 5.47
N ALA A 116 1.86 6.18 6.47
CA ALA A 116 2.06 6.65 7.85
C ALA A 116 3.37 6.15 8.45
N LEU A 117 3.63 4.84 8.35
CA LEU A 117 4.84 4.20 8.87
C LEU A 117 6.10 4.70 8.17
N LEU A 118 6.05 4.89 6.85
CA LEU A 118 7.17 5.45 6.09
C LEU A 118 7.45 6.91 6.43
N LEU A 119 6.40 7.70 6.65
CA LEU A 119 6.54 9.09 7.07
C LEU A 119 7.19 9.18 8.46
N ALA A 120 6.75 8.36 9.41
CA ALA A 120 7.35 8.23 10.73
C ALA A 120 8.83 7.82 10.63
N TYR A 121 9.13 6.79 9.84
CA TYR A 121 10.49 6.32 9.58
C TYR A 121 11.36 7.45 9.00
N ARG A 122 10.88 8.18 8.00
CA ARG A 122 11.63 9.27 7.36
C ARG A 122 11.88 10.45 8.31
N LEU A 123 10.86 10.87 9.06
CA LEU A 123 10.98 11.96 10.04
C LEU A 123 11.90 11.59 11.21
N GLY A 124 11.96 10.30 11.56
CA GLY A 124 12.92 9.74 12.52
C GLY A 124 14.37 9.65 12.01
N GLY A 125 14.67 10.11 10.80
CA GLY A 125 16.02 10.10 10.21
C GLY A 125 16.29 8.95 9.25
N GLY A 126 15.27 8.13 8.93
CA GLY A 126 15.36 7.07 7.94
C GLY A 126 15.87 7.57 6.59
N SER A 127 16.72 6.79 5.91
CA SER A 127 17.32 7.21 4.65
C SER A 127 16.31 7.21 3.49
N ARG A 128 16.56 8.01 2.44
CA ARG A 128 15.74 8.01 1.21
C ARG A 128 15.60 6.61 0.63
N GLU A 129 16.71 5.89 0.53
CA GLU A 129 16.70 4.53 0.00
C GLU A 129 15.97 3.57 0.93
N GLY A 130 16.09 3.73 2.25
CA GLY A 130 15.31 2.98 3.22
C GLY A 130 13.82 3.16 3.00
N VAL A 131 13.34 4.40 2.81
CA VAL A 131 11.93 4.67 2.50
C VAL A 131 11.50 3.97 1.21
N LEU A 132 12.30 4.07 0.13
CA LEU A 132 11.96 3.46 -1.15
C LEU A 132 11.91 1.93 -1.07
N ARG A 133 12.92 1.30 -0.47
CA ARG A 133 12.99 -0.16 -0.34
C ARG A 133 11.88 -0.68 0.56
N THR A 134 11.73 -0.09 1.75
CA THR A 134 10.70 -0.51 2.71
C THR A 134 9.32 -0.25 2.14
N GLY A 135 9.08 0.91 1.52
CA GLY A 135 7.80 1.23 0.92
C GLY A 135 7.44 0.31 -0.24
N LEU A 136 8.41 0.01 -1.12
CA LEU A 136 8.19 -0.94 -2.21
C LEU A 136 7.92 -2.36 -1.68
N ALA A 137 8.70 -2.82 -0.70
CA ALA A 137 8.49 -4.14 -0.09
C ALA A 137 7.12 -4.24 0.59
N MET A 138 6.70 -3.23 1.35
CA MET A 138 5.37 -3.18 1.97
C MET A 138 4.25 -3.15 0.91
N SER A 139 4.42 -2.40 -0.19
CA SER A 139 3.46 -2.41 -1.30
C SER A 139 3.35 -3.79 -1.96
N ILE A 140 4.47 -4.49 -2.17
CA ILE A 140 4.49 -5.85 -2.75
C ILE A 140 3.79 -6.83 -1.82
N LEU A 141 4.06 -6.77 -0.52
CA LEU A 141 3.41 -7.63 0.47
C LEU A 141 1.91 -7.35 0.59
N HIS A 142 1.50 -6.08 0.54
CA HIS A 142 0.08 -5.71 0.58
C HIS A 142 -0.71 -6.35 -0.57
N VAL A 143 -0.11 -6.46 -1.76
CA VAL A 143 -0.78 -6.98 -2.96
C VAL A 143 -0.50 -8.45 -3.23
N SER A 144 0.11 -9.14 -2.26
CA SER A 144 0.60 -10.51 -2.43
C SER A 144 -0.47 -11.59 -2.20
N GLY A 145 -1.60 -11.27 -1.59
CA GLY A 145 -2.57 -12.26 -1.08
C GLY A 145 -2.18 -12.89 0.27
N LEU A 146 -1.10 -12.41 0.91
CA LEU A 146 -0.69 -12.89 2.23
C LEU A 146 -1.75 -12.60 3.30
N GLU A 147 -2.43 -11.46 3.20
CA GLU A 147 -3.56 -11.12 4.07
C GLU A 147 -4.70 -12.12 3.92
N ASP A 148 -5.11 -12.45 2.69
CA ASP A 148 -6.14 -13.46 2.42
C ASP A 148 -5.78 -14.82 3.01
N LEU A 149 -4.53 -15.24 2.86
CA LEU A 149 -4.05 -16.49 3.44
C LEU A 149 -4.21 -16.51 4.96
N VAL A 150 -3.79 -15.43 5.61
CA VAL A 150 -3.88 -15.29 7.06
C VAL A 150 -5.34 -15.22 7.50
N ALA A 151 -6.19 -14.48 6.79
CA ALA A 151 -7.62 -14.35 7.07
C ALA A 151 -8.32 -15.71 7.00
N VAL A 152 -8.10 -16.48 5.94
CA VAL A 152 -8.63 -17.85 5.80
C VAL A 152 -8.08 -18.77 6.89
N SER A 153 -6.78 -18.68 7.19
CA SER A 153 -6.15 -19.52 8.22
C SER A 153 -6.64 -19.21 9.64
N MET A 154 -7.06 -17.97 9.90
CA MET A 154 -7.62 -17.55 11.18
C MET A 154 -9.14 -17.79 11.27
N ASN A 155 -9.81 -18.04 10.14
CA ASN A 155 -11.25 -18.21 10.10
C ASN A 155 -11.66 -19.61 10.59
N ARG A 156 -12.03 -19.68 11.88
CA ARG A 156 -12.49 -20.90 12.54
C ARG A 156 -13.78 -21.50 11.98
N ARG A 157 -14.49 -20.80 11.08
CA ARG A 157 -15.69 -21.32 10.40
C ARG A 157 -15.34 -22.18 9.18
N LEU A 158 -14.09 -22.17 8.74
CA LEU A 158 -13.61 -22.98 7.63
C LEU A 158 -12.93 -24.24 8.19
N ASP A 159 -13.33 -25.39 7.68
CA ASP A 159 -12.70 -26.68 8.04
C ASP A 159 -11.30 -26.84 7.41
N ALA A 160 -11.05 -26.14 6.31
CA ALA A 160 -9.77 -26.12 5.60
C ALA A 160 -9.62 -24.87 4.72
N ILE A 161 -8.40 -24.61 4.24
CA ILE A 161 -8.15 -23.60 3.21
C ILE A 161 -8.84 -24.04 1.91
N PRO A 162 -9.71 -23.19 1.29
CA PRO A 162 -10.43 -23.54 0.07
C PRO A 162 -9.52 -23.94 -1.09
N GLU A 163 -9.97 -24.90 -1.92
CA GLU A 163 -9.23 -25.34 -3.11
C GLU A 163 -9.15 -24.28 -4.20
N VAL A 164 -10.11 -23.35 -4.25
CA VAL A 164 -10.18 -22.26 -5.22
C VAL A 164 -10.51 -20.96 -4.49
N TRP A 165 -9.75 -19.91 -4.81
CA TRP A 165 -9.87 -18.58 -4.21
C TRP A 165 -10.64 -17.65 -5.15
N GLY A 166 -11.97 -17.73 -5.08
CA GLY A 166 -12.87 -16.97 -5.95
C GLY A 166 -13.00 -15.48 -5.59
N TRP A 167 -12.49 -15.05 -4.42
CA TRP A 167 -12.58 -13.67 -3.93
C TRP A 167 -11.30 -12.85 -4.17
N ALA A 168 -10.19 -13.51 -4.54
CA ALA A 168 -8.88 -12.89 -4.60
C ALA A 168 -8.63 -12.22 -5.97
N ASP A 169 -9.44 -11.21 -6.32
CA ASP A 169 -9.42 -10.59 -7.65
C ASP A 169 -8.04 -10.07 -8.07
N HIS A 170 -7.26 -9.56 -7.12
CA HIS A 170 -5.90 -9.09 -7.38
C HIS A 170 -4.96 -10.23 -7.83
N ILE A 171 -5.21 -11.48 -7.43
CA ILE A 171 -4.52 -12.66 -7.96
C ILE A 171 -5.13 -13.03 -9.32
N THR A 172 -6.46 -13.11 -9.41
CA THR A 172 -7.21 -13.46 -10.62
C THR A 172 -6.80 -12.62 -11.83
N VAL A 173 -6.72 -11.29 -11.70
CA VAL A 173 -6.33 -10.41 -12.83
C VAL A 173 -4.91 -10.59 -13.33
N ARG A 174 -4.05 -11.27 -12.58
CA ARG A 174 -2.66 -11.55 -12.97
C ARG A 174 -2.49 -12.93 -13.60
N ILE A 175 -3.24 -13.92 -13.14
CA ILE A 175 -3.15 -15.30 -13.64
C ILE A 175 -4.22 -15.61 -14.71
N GLY A 176 -5.32 -14.86 -14.76
CA GLY A 176 -6.37 -14.95 -15.77
C GLY A 176 -7.57 -15.83 -15.40
N HIS A 177 -7.59 -16.41 -14.19
CA HIS A 177 -8.69 -17.22 -13.66
C HIS A 177 -8.65 -17.23 -12.12
N PRO A 178 -9.72 -17.67 -11.42
CA PRO A 178 -9.67 -17.89 -9.99
C PRO A 178 -8.52 -18.84 -9.62
N ALA A 179 -7.69 -18.44 -8.67
CA ALA A 179 -6.49 -19.19 -8.30
C ALA A 179 -6.87 -20.48 -7.58
N THR A 180 -6.26 -21.59 -7.95
CA THR A 180 -6.22 -22.77 -7.08
C THR A 180 -5.40 -22.45 -5.82
N LYS A 181 -5.61 -23.21 -4.75
CA LYS A 181 -4.87 -23.10 -3.49
C LYS A 181 -3.35 -23.07 -3.70
N TYR A 182 -2.83 -23.94 -4.57
CA TYR A 182 -1.40 -24.03 -4.83
C TYR A 182 -0.88 -22.88 -5.69
N GLU A 183 -1.66 -22.37 -6.63
CA GLU A 183 -1.33 -21.16 -7.39
C GLU A 183 -1.29 -19.94 -6.47
N ALA A 184 -2.25 -19.81 -5.56
CA ALA A 184 -2.25 -18.75 -4.55
C ALA A 184 -0.99 -18.84 -3.66
N TYR A 185 -0.61 -20.03 -3.18
CA TYR A 185 0.62 -20.21 -2.40
C TYR A 185 1.87 -19.83 -3.19
N ALA A 186 1.98 -20.27 -4.44
CA ALA A 186 3.12 -19.94 -5.30
C ALA A 186 3.19 -18.42 -5.56
N PHE A 187 2.03 -17.80 -5.80
CA PHE A 187 1.90 -16.36 -6.02
C PHE A 187 2.36 -15.56 -4.78
N ILE A 188 1.86 -15.91 -3.59
CA ILE A 188 2.24 -15.29 -2.32
C ILE A 188 3.73 -15.47 -2.06
N ALA A 189 4.24 -16.70 -2.19
CA ALA A 189 5.65 -17.01 -1.95
C ALA A 189 6.56 -16.20 -2.89
N ALA A 190 6.22 -16.09 -4.16
CA ALA A 190 6.96 -15.26 -5.11
C ALA A 190 7.01 -13.79 -4.70
N HIS A 191 5.89 -13.21 -4.27
CA HIS A 191 5.84 -11.82 -3.80
C HIS A 191 6.66 -11.61 -2.54
N VAL A 192 6.59 -12.54 -1.57
CA VAL A 192 7.41 -12.48 -0.35
C VAL A 192 8.89 -12.52 -0.71
N VAL A 193 9.31 -13.43 -1.59
CA VAL A 193 10.71 -13.50 -2.06
C VAL A 193 11.11 -12.18 -2.73
N VAL A 194 10.28 -11.62 -3.62
CA VAL A 194 10.57 -10.34 -4.28
C VAL A 194 10.66 -9.20 -3.25
N ALA A 195 9.78 -9.14 -2.26
CA ALA A 195 9.84 -8.13 -1.20
C ALA A 195 11.15 -8.24 -0.38
N LEU A 196 11.56 -9.47 -0.02
CA LEU A 196 12.85 -9.71 0.64
C LEU A 196 14.03 -9.29 -0.25
N LEU A 197 13.98 -9.58 -1.55
CA LEU A 197 15.01 -9.12 -2.49
C LEU A 197 15.07 -7.59 -2.55
N VAL A 198 13.93 -6.90 -2.63
CA VAL A 198 13.89 -5.43 -2.59
C VAL A 198 14.55 -4.86 -1.34
N LEU A 199 14.33 -5.48 -0.18
CA LEU A 199 14.94 -5.06 1.08
C LEU A 199 16.44 -5.35 1.12
N PHE A 200 16.86 -6.56 0.76
CA PHE A 200 18.18 -7.08 1.09
C PHE A 200 19.17 -7.14 -0.07
N VAL A 201 18.74 -6.91 -1.33
CA VAL A 201 19.67 -6.94 -2.47
C VAL A 201 20.78 -5.89 -2.29
N PRO A 202 22.06 -6.31 -2.29
CA PRO A 202 23.18 -5.39 -2.09
C PRO A 202 23.29 -4.34 -3.20
N ARG A 203 23.54 -3.08 -2.83
CA ARG A 203 23.72 -1.95 -3.78
C ARG A 203 24.75 -2.26 -4.89
N ARG A 204 25.80 -3.02 -4.56
CA ARG A 204 26.86 -3.42 -5.51
C ARG A 204 26.35 -4.20 -6.71
N TRP A 205 25.24 -4.92 -6.57
CA TRP A 205 24.64 -5.69 -7.67
C TRP A 205 23.81 -4.79 -8.59
N LEU A 206 23.23 -3.70 -8.07
CA LEU A 206 22.47 -2.72 -8.84
C LEU A 206 23.36 -1.71 -9.59
N ARG A 207 24.57 -1.44 -9.09
CA ARG A 207 25.52 -0.47 -9.67
C ARG A 207 26.29 -0.95 -10.91
N ARG A 208 26.18 -2.23 -11.29
CA ARG A 208 27.03 -2.85 -12.34
C ARG A 208 26.72 -2.44 -13.80
N ARG A 209 25.81 -1.51 -14.06
CA ARG A 209 25.46 -1.07 -15.44
C ARG A 209 25.56 0.44 -15.72
N SER A 210 26.11 1.24 -14.80
CA SER A 210 26.22 2.70 -14.96
C SER A 210 27.61 3.19 -15.36
N ALA A 211 28.58 2.30 -15.57
CA ALA A 211 29.87 2.68 -16.14
C ALA A 211 29.73 2.79 -17.66
N ARG A 212 29.39 4.00 -18.15
CA ARG A 212 29.75 4.37 -19.52
C ARG A 212 31.29 4.48 -19.57
N PRO A 213 31.95 3.96 -20.61
CA PRO A 213 33.34 4.32 -20.89
C PRO A 213 33.39 5.83 -21.09
N GLN A 214 34.29 6.51 -20.40
CA GLN A 214 34.74 7.84 -20.82
C GLN A 214 35.72 7.59 -21.97
N GLU A 215 35.31 7.93 -23.19
CA GLU A 215 36.24 8.37 -24.23
C GLU A 215 36.41 9.88 -24.12
#